data_AF-A0ABD0QP01-F1
#
_entry.id   AF-A0ABD0QP01-F1
#
_cell.length_a   1.000
_cell.length_b   1.000
_cell.length_c   1.000
_cell.angle_alpha   90.00
_cell.angle_beta   90.00
_cell.angle_gamma   90.00
#
_symmetry.space_group_name_H-M   'P 1'
#
loop_
_entity.id
_entity.type
_entity.pdbx_description
1 polymer ?
#
loop_
_entity_poly.entity_id
_entity_poly.type
_entity_poly.pdbx_seq_one_letter_code
_entity_poly.pdbx_strand_id
1 'polypeptide(L)'
;RKTGKTVSTKYYADPFVIFHHINAYEEDGHVVFDLITYQDSNLYDMFYIHNMKQDVDKFIETNKDLSRPTCQRFVLPLNIDK
;
A
#
# COMPACT_ATOMS: atom_id res chain seq x y z
N ARG A 1 7.66 -19.91 2.72
CA ARG A 1 6.38 -20.54 3.10
C ARG A 1 6.52 -22.00 3.56
N LYS A 2 7.00 -22.93 2.71
CA LYS A 2 7.02 -24.39 3.01
C LYS A 2 7.72 -24.77 4.32
N THR A 3 8.80 -24.08 4.66
CA THR A 3 9.63 -24.38 5.84
C THR A 3 9.23 -23.62 7.11
N GLY A 4 8.33 -22.63 7.01
CA GLY A 4 8.01 -21.71 8.10
C GLY A 4 9.16 -20.80 8.57
N LYS A 5 10.36 -20.92 8.00
CA LYS A 5 11.53 -20.11 8.38
C LYS A 5 11.40 -18.69 7.84
N THR A 6 11.73 -17.71 8.67
CA THR A 6 11.85 -16.31 8.28
C THR A 6 13.07 -16.10 7.37
N VAL A 7 12.91 -15.27 6.34
CA VAL A 7 14.03 -14.80 5.51
C VAL A 7 14.75 -13.67 6.25
N SER A 8 16.07 -13.72 6.34
CA SER A 8 16.85 -12.75 7.12
C SER A 8 17.01 -11.39 6.43
N THR A 9 16.74 -11.32 5.14
CA THR A 9 16.84 -10.12 4.31
C THR A 9 15.85 -9.06 4.77
N LYS A 10 16.31 -7.80 4.88
CA LYS A 10 15.47 -6.65 5.22
C LYS A 10 15.35 -5.75 4.01
N TYR A 11 14.12 -5.36 3.69
CA TYR A 11 13.81 -4.40 2.64
C TYR A 11 13.29 -3.13 3.27
N TYR A 12 13.69 -1.99 2.71
CA TYR A 12 13.28 -0.67 3.16
C TYR A 12 12.72 0.10 1.96
N ALA A 13 11.72 0.92 2.22
CA ALA A 13 11.11 1.83 1.26
C ALA A 13 10.77 3.13 2.00
N ASP A 14 10.43 4.17 1.23
CA ASP A 14 9.85 5.39 1.77
C ASP A 14 8.55 5.07 2.53
N PRO A 15 8.14 5.90 3.50
CA PRO A 15 6.92 5.66 4.26
C PRO A 15 5.69 5.76 3.36
N PHE A 16 4.76 4.82 3.53
CA PHE A 16 3.43 4.85 2.93
C PHE A 16 2.43 4.10 3.82
N VAL A 17 1.15 4.41 3.65
CA VAL A 17 0.05 3.65 4.26
C VAL A 17 -0.47 2.63 3.25
N ILE A 18 -0.86 1.45 3.75
CA ILE A 18 -1.45 0.38 2.95
C ILE A 18 -2.65 -0.23 3.69
N PHE A 19 -3.71 -0.51 2.92
CA PHE A 19 -4.81 -1.38 3.36
C PHE A 19 -4.82 -2.69 2.58
N HIS A 20 -4.75 -2.61 1.25
CA HIS A 20 -5.02 -3.73 0.37
C HIS A 20 -3.78 -4.06 -0.46
N HIS A 21 -3.37 -5.33 -0.37
CA HIS A 21 -2.55 -5.95 -1.39
C HIS A 21 -3.44 -6.28 -2.59
N ILE A 22 -2.93 -6.04 -3.81
CA ILE A 22 -3.60 -6.42 -5.06
C ILE A 22 -3.28 -7.88 -5.38
N ASN A 23 -2.00 -8.20 -5.54
CA ASN A 23 -1.51 -9.55 -5.79
C ASN A 23 -0.06 -9.71 -5.33
N ALA A 24 0.41 -10.94 -5.16
CA ALA A 24 1.81 -11.27 -4.93
C ALA A 24 2.17 -12.61 -5.59
N TYR A 25 3.30 -12.65 -6.28
CA TYR A 25 3.78 -13.85 -6.99
C TYR A 25 5.32 -13.89 -7.05
N GLU A 26 5.86 -15.05 -7.43
CA GLU A 26 7.30 -15.24 -7.63
C GLU A 26 7.60 -15.25 -9.14
N GLU A 27 8.62 -14.50 -9.56
CA GLU A 27 9.07 -14.42 -10.96
C GLU A 27 10.57 -14.12 -10.99
N ASP A 28 11.33 -14.89 -11.77
CA ASP A 28 12.77 -14.69 -12.02
C ASP A 28 13.63 -14.42 -10.78
N GLY A 29 13.42 -15.20 -9.71
CA GLY A 29 14.17 -15.04 -8.46
C GLY A 29 13.79 -13.79 -7.66
N HIS A 30 12.62 -13.21 -7.92
CA HIS A 30 12.06 -12.09 -7.18
C HIS A 30 10.68 -12.44 -6.62
N VAL A 31 10.30 -11.75 -5.55
CA VAL A 31 8.90 -11.63 -5.14
C VAL A 31 8.39 -10.31 -5.70
N VAL A 32 7.39 -10.42 -6.57
CA VAL A 32 6.67 -9.27 -7.12
C VAL A 32 5.36 -9.13 -6.37
N PHE A 33 5.06 -7.94 -5.87
CA PHE A 33 3.76 -7.66 -5.28
C PHE A 33 3.29 -6.26 -5.60
N ASP A 34 1.97 -6.15 -5.79
CA ASP A 34 1.29 -4.94 -6.18
C ASP A 34 0.43 -4.47 -5.02
N LEU A 35 0.54 -3.20 -4.67
CA LEU A 35 -0.11 -2.58 -3.52
C LEU A 35 -0.95 -1.37 -3.95
N ILE A 36 -2.00 -1.09 -3.18
CA ILE A 36 -2.63 0.24 -3.16
C ILE A 36 -2.02 1.00 -1.98
N THR A 37 -1.18 2.00 -2.28
CA THR A 37 -0.48 2.81 -1.30
C THR A 37 -1.02 4.23 -1.22
N TYR A 38 -0.82 4.86 -0.06
CA TYR A 38 -1.18 6.25 0.22
C TYR A 38 0.03 6.97 0.81
N GLN A 39 0.21 8.23 0.45
CA GLN A 39 1.38 9.02 0.86
C GLN A 39 1.46 9.22 2.37
N ASP A 40 0.32 9.38 3.03
CA ASP A 40 0.22 9.53 4.47
C ASP A 40 -1.10 8.96 5.02
N SER A 41 -1.31 9.15 6.33
CA SER A 41 -2.47 8.66 7.06
C SER A 41 -3.71 9.56 6.96
N ASN A 42 -3.67 10.71 6.29
CA ASN A 42 -4.80 11.65 6.31
C ASN A 42 -6.05 11.07 5.61
N LEU A 43 -5.90 10.03 4.77
CA LEU A 43 -7.03 9.31 4.14
C LEU A 43 -8.02 8.81 5.20
N TYR A 44 -7.56 8.41 6.39
CA TYR A 44 -8.45 7.90 7.44
C TYR A 44 -9.56 8.91 7.76
N ASP A 45 -9.29 10.21 7.65
CA ASP A 45 -10.23 11.27 7.96
C ASP A 45 -11.41 11.28 6.97
N MET A 46 -11.18 10.83 5.73
CA MET A 46 -12.24 10.68 4.71
C MET A 46 -13.37 9.78 5.22
N PHE A 47 -13.02 8.76 6.00
CA PHE A 47 -13.95 7.73 6.49
C PHE A 47 -14.66 8.10 7.79
N TYR A 48 -14.48 9.31 8.34
CA TYR A 48 -15.34 9.77 9.42
C TYR A 48 -16.81 9.78 8.97
N ILE A 49 -17.70 9.26 9.82
CA ILE A 49 -19.14 9.17 9.53
C ILE A 49 -19.75 10.53 9.16
N HIS A 50 -19.24 11.62 9.75
CA HIS A 50 -19.65 12.98 9.40
C HIS A 50 -19.39 13.29 7.91
N ASN A 51 -18.22 12.91 7.39
CA ASN A 51 -17.84 13.12 5.99
C ASN A 51 -18.67 12.22 5.08
N MET A 52 -18.79 10.94 5.40
CA MET A 52 -19.55 9.97 4.59
C MET A 52 -21.07 10.25 4.49
N LYS A 53 -21.60 11.12 5.35
CA LYS A 53 -23.02 11.55 5.32
C LYS A 53 -23.27 12.80 4.47
N GLN A 54 -22.22 13.42 3.93
CA GLN A 54 -22.35 14.60 3.07
C GLN A 54 -22.87 14.22 1.68
N ASP A 55 -23.52 15.16 1.00
CA ASP A 55 -23.82 15.04 -0.43
C ASP A 55 -22.53 14.91 -1.25
N VAL A 56 -22.63 14.25 -2.42
CA VAL A 56 -21.47 13.86 -3.23
C VAL A 56 -20.53 15.03 -3.55
N ASP A 57 -21.06 16.16 -4.01
CA ASP A 57 -20.24 17.31 -4.39
C ASP A 57 -19.47 17.87 -3.20
N LYS A 58 -20.13 17.96 -2.04
CA LYS A 58 -19.53 18.44 -0.80
C LYS A 58 -18.50 17.46 -0.24
N PHE A 59 -18.76 16.15 -0.36
CA PHE A 59 -17.80 15.12 0.02
C PHE A 59 -16.52 15.22 -0.81
N ILE A 60 -16.65 15.37 -2.14
CA ILE A 60 -15.49 15.51 -3.03
C ILE A 60 -14.70 16.78 -2.69
N GLU A 61 -15.38 17.91 -2.50
CA GLU A 61 -14.72 19.17 -2.16
C GLU A 61 -14.00 19.12 -0.81
N THR A 62 -14.65 18.57 0.23
CA THR A 62 -14.10 18.47 1.59
C THR A 62 -12.87 17.58 1.66
N ASN A 63 -12.80 16.54 0.83
CA ASN A 63 -11.75 15.51 0.90
C ASN A 63 -10.71 15.61 -0.23
N LYS A 64 -10.73 16.70 -1.03
CA LYS A 64 -9.89 16.85 -2.24
C LYS A 64 -8.38 16.80 -1.98
N ASP A 65 -7.96 17.22 -0.79
CA ASP A 65 -6.57 17.33 -0.35
C ASP A 65 -6.08 16.09 0.42
N LEU A 66 -6.97 15.09 0.62
CA LEU A 66 -6.59 13.83 1.24
C LEU A 66 -5.78 12.96 0.28
N SER A 67 -4.93 12.13 0.86
CA SER A 67 -4.01 11.21 0.20
C SER A 67 -4.76 10.33 -0.79
N ARG A 68 -4.36 10.42 -2.06
CA ARG A 68 -4.95 9.62 -3.13
C ARG A 68 -4.29 8.24 -3.19
N PRO A 69 -5.06 7.18 -3.50
CA PRO A 69 -4.49 5.86 -3.71
C PRO A 69 -3.59 5.85 -4.95
N THR A 70 -2.45 5.18 -4.84
CA THR A 70 -1.56 4.89 -5.97
C THR A 70 -1.33 3.39 -6.06
N CYS A 71 -1.47 2.81 -7.25
CA CYS A 71 -1.06 1.43 -7.49
C CYS A 71 0.46 1.39 -7.65
N GLN A 72 1.16 0.68 -6.77
CA GLN A 72 2.61 0.56 -6.78
C GLN A 72 3.05 -0.90 -6.80
N ARG A 73 3.97 -1.23 -7.71
CA ARG A 73 4.62 -2.53 -7.80
C ARG A 73 5.96 -2.50 -7.08
N PHE A 74 6.16 -3.45 -6.18
CA PHE A 74 7.44 -3.71 -5.52
C PHE A 74 8.01 -5.03 -6.03
N VAL A 75 9.30 -5.01 -6.36
CA VAL A 75 10.04 -6.18 -6.89
C VAL A 75 11.22 -6.43 -5.96
N LEU A 76 11.15 -7.51 -5.17
CA LEU A 76 12.14 -7.81 -4.14
C LEU A 76 13.01 -9.02 -4.53
N PRO A 77 14.33 -8.88 -4.66
CA PRO A 77 15.21 -9.99 -5.04
C PRO A 77 15.33 -11.03 -3.93
N LEU A 78 15.08 -12.30 -4.23
CA LEU A 78 15.20 -13.41 -3.26
C LEU A 78 16.66 -13.79 -2.98
N ASN A 79 17.54 -13.61 -3.97
CA ASN A 79 18.96 -13.87 -3.87
C ASN A 79 19.70 -12.54 -3.88
N ILE A 80 20.14 -12.10 -2.71
CA ILE A 80 21.03 -10.95 -2.58
C ILE A 80 22.38 -11.53 -2.20
N ASP A 81 23.39 -11.32 -3.04
CA ASP A 81 24.76 -11.69 -2.70
C ASP A 81 25.13 -11.02 -1.37
N LYS A 82 25.72 -11.80 -0.45
CA LYS A 82 26.18 -11.32 0.85
C LYS A 82 27.55 -10.68 0.75
#